data_AF-A0A401M710-F1
#
_entry.id   AF-A0A401M710-F1
#
_cell.length_a   1.000
_cell.length_b   1.000
_cell.length_c   1.000
_cell.angle_alpha   90.00
_cell.angle_beta   90.00
_cell.angle_gamma   90.00
#
_symmetry.space_group_name_H-M   'P 1'
#
loop_
_entity.id
_entity.type
_entity.pdbx_description
1 polymer ?
#
loop_
_entity_poly.entity_id
_entity_poly.type
_entity_poly.pdbx_seq_one_letter_code
_entity_poly.pdbx_strand_id
1 'polypeptide(L)'
;MRSVLAAGVEEVVIKRGARGATTFTRGATTFTRDGATDRAAREVDAVDLVGAGDAFVAGYLSGLLHGADIPARLHRAVTTAAFAVATRGDWEGLPTQDELSLFDQPDGTTLGVLAVHPNLPGSVVRSRCGQP
;
A
#
# COMPACT_ATOMS: atom_id res chain seq x y z
N MET A 1 -18.01 -3.01 11.51
CA MET A 1 -18.06 -3.59 10.15
C MET A 1 -19.48 -3.96 9.72
N ARG A 2 -20.11 -4.97 10.33
CA ARG A 2 -21.49 -5.38 9.96
C ARG A 2 -22.49 -4.22 10.00
N SER A 3 -22.42 -3.37 11.03
CA SER A 3 -23.24 -2.15 11.12
C SER A 3 -23.00 -1.13 10.00
N VAL A 4 -21.76 -1.03 9.52
CA VAL A 4 -21.36 -0.10 8.43
C VAL A 4 -21.87 -0.63 7.09
N LEU A 5 -21.67 -1.92 6.80
CA LEU A 5 -22.20 -2.57 5.60
C LEU A 5 -23.74 -2.58 5.59
N ALA A 6 -24.38 -2.83 6.73
CA ALA A 6 -25.84 -2.77 6.88
C ALA A 6 -26.41 -1.35 6.71
N ALA A 7 -25.61 -0.31 6.91
CA ALA A 7 -26.00 1.08 6.65
C ALA A 7 -25.94 1.46 5.15
N GLY A 8 -25.69 0.50 4.26
CA GLY A 8 -25.66 0.73 2.81
C GLY A 8 -24.28 1.11 2.27
N VAL A 9 -23.19 0.91 3.03
CA VAL A 9 -21.84 1.02 2.46
C VAL A 9 -21.55 -0.19 1.58
N GLU A 10 -21.04 0.04 0.36
CA GLU A 10 -20.70 -1.02 -0.60
C GLU A 10 -19.43 -1.77 -0.21
N GLU A 11 -18.45 -1.04 0.32
CA GLU A 11 -17.10 -1.53 0.48
C GLU A 11 -16.46 -0.89 1.72
N VAL A 12 -15.81 -1.70 2.55
CA VAL A 12 -15.08 -1.23 3.72
C VAL A 12 -13.68 -1.83 3.72
N VAL A 13 -12.69 -0.95 3.77
CA VAL A 13 -11.27 -1.32 3.80
C VAL A 13 -10.70 -1.11 5.20
N ILE A 14 -10.17 -2.17 5.81
CA ILE A 14 -9.53 -2.13 7.12
C ILE A 14 -8.02 -2.18 6.93
N LYS A 15 -7.34 -1.08 7.28
CA LYS A 15 -5.88 -1.01 7.42
C LYS A 15 -5.45 -1.72 8.70
N ARG A 16 -4.37 -2.50 8.65
CA ARG A 16 -3.80 -3.24 9.80
C ARG A 16 -2.29 -3.02 9.97
N GLY A 17 -1.78 -1.87 9.52
CA GLY A 17 -0.36 -1.52 9.62
C GLY A 17 0.53 -2.56 8.92
N ALA A 18 1.55 -3.05 9.63
CA ALA A 18 2.46 -4.09 9.14
C ALA A 18 1.78 -5.42 8.74
N ARG A 19 0.50 -5.64 9.10
CA ARG A 19 -0.31 -6.80 8.66
C ARG A 19 -1.08 -6.55 7.36
N GLY A 20 -0.88 -5.41 6.71
CA GLY A 20 -1.52 -5.04 5.45
C GLY A 20 -2.94 -4.54 5.59
N ALA A 21 -3.86 -4.97 4.72
CA ALA A 21 -5.26 -4.53 4.72
C ALA A 21 -6.23 -5.60 4.20
N THR A 22 -7.49 -5.53 4.63
CA THR A 22 -8.59 -6.37 4.12
C THR A 22 -9.72 -5.47 3.65
N THR A 23 -10.24 -5.76 2.46
CA THR A 23 -11.48 -5.17 1.95
C THR A 23 -12.63 -6.14 2.15
N PHE A 24 -13.81 -5.63 2.52
CA PHE A 24 -15.04 -6.38 2.59
C PHE A 24 -16.12 -5.67 1.77
N THR A 25 -16.81 -6.42 0.92
CA THR A 25 -17.90 -5.88 0.09
C THR A 25 -19.27 -6.22 0.66
N ARG A 26 -20.30 -5.49 0.24
CA ARG A 26 -21.68 -5.81 0.59
C ARG A 26 -22.01 -7.25 0.16
N GLY A 27 -22.69 -7.98 1.04
CA GLY A 27 -22.90 -9.43 0.91
C GLY A 27 -21.97 -10.27 1.78
N ALA A 28 -20.89 -9.70 2.32
CA ALA A 28 -20.11 -10.32 3.38
C ALA A 28 -20.92 -10.34 4.69
N THR A 29 -21.70 -11.41 4.91
CA THR A 29 -22.62 -11.52 6.05
C THR A 29 -21.95 -11.97 7.36
N THR A 30 -20.70 -12.43 7.30
CA THR A 30 -20.02 -13.11 8.41
C THR A 30 -18.53 -12.75 8.48
N PHE A 31 -17.88 -13.04 9.62
CA PHE A 31 -16.41 -13.00 9.74
C PHE A 31 -15.72 -14.13 8.92
N THR A 32 -16.44 -14.75 7.99
CA THR A 32 -15.92 -15.78 7.10
C THR A 32 -15.20 -15.09 5.94
N ARG A 33 -14.24 -15.80 5.30
CA ARG A 33 -13.47 -15.29 4.16
C ARG A 33 -14.33 -14.93 2.94
N ASP A 34 -15.61 -15.28 2.94
CA ASP A 34 -16.52 -15.03 1.83
C ASP A 34 -16.77 -13.52 1.68
N GLY A 35 -16.27 -12.95 0.58
CA GLY A 35 -16.34 -11.52 0.30
C GLY A 35 -15.24 -10.68 0.95
N ALA A 36 -14.24 -11.29 1.59
CA ALA A 36 -13.06 -10.61 2.12
C ALA A 36 -11.86 -10.77 1.18
N THR A 37 -11.26 -9.67 0.74
CA THR A 37 -9.99 -9.68 -0.02
C THR A 37 -8.86 -9.17 0.87
N ASP A 38 -7.81 -9.95 1.04
CA ASP A 38 -6.68 -9.62 1.91
C ASP A 38 -5.40 -9.31 1.12
N ARG A 39 -4.63 -8.34 1.61
CA ARG A 39 -3.25 -8.09 1.15
C ARG A 39 -2.34 -7.83 2.34
N ALA A 40 -1.17 -8.48 2.33
CA ALA A 40 -0.08 -8.19 3.25
C ALA A 40 0.50 -6.79 2.98
N ALA A 41 1.13 -6.20 3.99
CA ALA A 41 1.92 -4.98 3.79
C ALA A 41 3.17 -5.31 2.95
N ARG A 42 3.75 -4.30 2.30
CA ARG A 42 5.11 -4.43 1.78
C ARG A 42 6.10 -4.34 2.94
N GLU A 43 7.10 -5.21 2.92
CA GLU A 43 8.21 -5.13 3.87
C GLU A 43 9.12 -3.97 3.48
N VAL A 44 9.37 -3.04 4.41
CA VAL A 44 10.26 -1.89 4.22
C VAL A 44 10.88 -1.50 5.55
N ASP A 45 12.05 -0.87 5.51
CA ASP A 45 12.63 -0.19 6.67
C ASP A 45 11.85 1.11 6.93
N ALA A 46 10.92 1.07 7.89
CA ALA A 46 10.11 2.23 8.23
C ALA A 46 10.97 3.34 8.88
N VAL A 47 10.94 4.52 8.27
CA VAL A 47 11.67 5.73 8.70
C VAL A 47 10.75 6.71 9.42
N ASP A 48 9.55 6.93 8.89
CA ASP A 48 8.51 7.80 9.46
C ASP A 48 7.14 7.14 9.22
N LEU A 49 6.18 7.26 10.14
CA LEU A 49 4.85 6.66 9.98
C LEU A 49 3.78 7.71 9.64
N VAL A 50 4.12 8.99 9.69
CA VAL A 50 3.23 10.08 9.32
C VAL A 50 2.86 9.92 7.84
N GLY A 51 1.61 10.23 7.49
CA GLY A 51 1.13 10.15 6.09
C GLY A 51 0.85 8.75 5.56
N ALA A 52 1.29 7.66 6.21
CA ALA A 52 1.06 6.28 5.76
C ALA A 52 -0.43 5.97 5.52
N GLY A 53 -1.29 6.52 6.38
CA GLY A 53 -2.73 6.35 6.29
C GLY A 53 -3.35 7.04 5.08
N ASP A 54 -2.86 8.23 4.73
CA ASP A 54 -3.32 9.05 3.62
C ASP A 54 -2.77 8.52 2.30
N ALA A 55 -1.49 8.14 2.29
CA ALA A 55 -0.84 7.43 1.19
C ALA A 55 -1.58 6.14 0.81
N PHE A 56 -1.99 5.33 1.81
CA PHE A 56 -2.81 4.14 1.56
C PHE A 56 -4.14 4.50 0.88
N VAL A 57 -4.85 5.50 1.40
CA VAL A 57 -6.16 5.92 0.86
C VAL A 57 -6.01 6.47 -0.55
N ALA A 58 -5.00 7.31 -0.80
CA ALA A 58 -4.68 7.85 -2.11
C ALA A 58 -4.37 6.73 -3.12
N GLY A 59 -3.56 5.74 -2.73
CA GLY A 59 -3.28 4.57 -3.56
C GLY A 59 -4.53 3.75 -3.89
N TYR A 60 -5.38 3.49 -2.89
CA TYR A 60 -6.62 2.74 -3.07
C TYR A 60 -7.59 3.46 -4.03
N LEU A 61 -7.85 4.75 -3.77
CA LEU A 61 -8.76 5.57 -4.58
C LEU A 61 -8.21 5.81 -5.99
N SER A 62 -6.89 5.99 -6.13
CA SER A 62 -6.25 6.06 -7.45
C SER A 62 -6.50 4.78 -8.25
N GLY A 63 -6.35 3.60 -7.65
CA GLY A 63 -6.68 2.32 -8.31
C GLY A 63 -8.15 2.23 -8.72
N LEU A 64 -9.07 2.66 -7.85
CA LEU A 64 -10.50 2.71 -8.14
C LEU A 64 -10.80 3.61 -9.36
N LEU A 65 -10.24 4.81 -9.40
CA LEU A 65 -10.42 5.76 -10.50
C LEU A 65 -9.86 5.24 -11.84
N HIS A 66 -8.88 4.33 -11.80
CA HIS A 66 -8.33 3.67 -12.98
C HIS A 66 -9.07 2.35 -13.34
N GLY A 67 -10.21 2.06 -12.69
CA GLY A 67 -11.00 0.86 -12.98
C GLY A 67 -10.35 -0.45 -12.52
N ALA A 68 -9.34 -0.39 -11.64
CA ALA A 68 -8.69 -1.59 -11.11
C ALA A 68 -9.67 -2.40 -10.24
N ASP A 69 -9.45 -3.70 -10.12
CA ASP A 69 -10.21 -4.56 -9.20
C ASP A 69 -9.73 -4.42 -7.74
N ILE A 70 -10.47 -4.99 -6.78
CA ILE A 70 -10.15 -4.88 -5.34
C ILE A 70 -8.73 -5.39 -5.01
N PRO A 71 -8.29 -6.58 -5.50
CA PRO A 71 -6.92 -7.03 -5.27
C PRO A 71 -5.86 -6.04 -5.75
N ALA A 72 -6.02 -5.44 -6.93
CA ALA A 72 -5.09 -4.46 -7.48
C ALA A 72 -5.13 -3.12 -6.73
N ARG A 73 -6.32 -2.65 -6.31
CA ARG A 73 -6.47 -1.47 -5.46
C ARG A 73 -5.76 -1.64 -4.12
N LEU A 74 -5.93 -2.80 -3.48
CA LEU A 74 -5.24 -3.12 -2.23
C LEU A 74 -3.72 -3.18 -2.42
N HIS A 75 -3.24 -3.79 -3.50
CA HIS A 75 -1.81 -3.82 -3.84
C HIS A 75 -1.25 -2.40 -3.97
N ARG A 76 -1.88 -1.56 -4.79
CA ARG A 76 -1.48 -0.16 -4.95
C ARG A 76 -1.51 0.60 -3.63
N ALA A 77 -2.52 0.38 -2.79
CA ALA A 77 -2.64 1.04 -1.49
C ALA A 77 -1.49 0.67 -0.53
N VAL A 78 -1.18 -0.62 -0.37
CA VAL A 78 -0.06 -1.06 0.50
C VAL A 78 1.30 -0.63 -0.05
N THR A 79 1.45 -0.60 -1.37
CA THR A 79 2.67 -0.09 -2.03
C THR A 79 2.85 1.40 -1.80
N THR A 80 1.81 2.21 -2.00
CA THR A 80 1.87 3.67 -1.79
C THR A 80 2.18 4.00 -0.33
N ALA A 81 1.60 3.28 0.62
CA ALA A 81 1.93 3.42 2.04
C ALA A 81 3.37 3.04 2.36
N ALA A 82 3.92 2.00 1.72
CA ALA A 82 5.30 1.58 1.90
C ALA A 82 6.31 2.65 1.46
N PHE A 83 6.03 3.32 0.33
CA PHE A 83 6.80 4.47 -0.14
C PHE A 83 6.80 5.64 0.85
N ALA A 84 5.62 5.97 1.40
CA ALA A 84 5.50 7.02 2.40
C ALA A 84 6.33 6.69 3.63
N VAL A 85 6.18 5.48 4.19
CA VAL A 85 6.87 5.15 5.46
C VAL A 85 8.37 4.96 5.32
N ALA A 86 8.87 4.68 4.12
CA ALA A 86 10.30 4.55 3.84
C ALA A 86 11.00 5.92 3.68
N THR A 87 10.27 7.03 3.77
CA THR A 87 10.80 8.40 3.59
C THR A 87 10.43 9.26 4.81
N ARG A 88 11.23 10.29 5.11
CA ARG A 88 10.85 11.30 6.12
C ARG A 88 9.84 12.27 5.54
N GLY A 89 8.87 12.69 6.34
CA GLY A 89 7.80 13.58 5.91
C GLY A 89 6.50 12.84 5.64
N ASP A 90 5.45 13.58 5.30
CA ASP A 90 4.08 13.07 5.21
C ASP A 90 3.64 12.73 3.77
N TRP A 91 4.23 13.36 2.75
CA TRP A 91 3.90 13.10 1.34
C TRP A 91 5.11 13.07 0.39
N GLU A 92 6.29 13.49 0.84
CA GLU A 92 7.52 13.61 0.03
C GLU A 92 8.00 12.25 -0.51
N GLY A 93 7.61 11.17 0.18
CA GLY A 93 7.89 9.80 -0.22
C GLY A 93 6.95 9.22 -1.28
N LEU A 94 5.84 9.89 -1.62
CA LEU A 94 4.80 9.31 -2.48
C LEU A 94 5.33 8.95 -3.88
N PRO A 95 4.95 7.78 -4.41
CA PRO A 95 5.39 7.33 -5.71
C PRO A 95 4.62 8.01 -6.84
N THR A 96 5.30 8.20 -7.96
CA THR A 96 4.67 8.39 -9.27
C THR A 96 4.05 7.09 -9.78
N GLN A 97 3.25 7.17 -10.84
CA GLN A 97 2.62 6.00 -11.46
C GLN A 97 3.65 4.93 -11.88
N ASP A 98 4.77 5.36 -12.46
CA ASP A 98 5.81 4.46 -12.96
C ASP A 98 6.64 3.82 -11.82
N GLU A 99 6.72 4.49 -10.67
CA GLU A 99 7.41 3.98 -9.48
C GLU A 99 6.59 2.92 -8.73
N LEU A 100 5.29 2.80 -8.96
CA LEU A 100 4.45 1.80 -8.29
C LEU A 100 4.87 0.36 -8.57
N SER A 101 5.45 0.09 -9.75
CA SER A 101 5.95 -1.25 -10.10
C SER A 101 7.29 -1.62 -9.47
N LEU A 102 7.96 -0.70 -8.76
CA LEU A 102 9.29 -0.95 -8.19
C LEU A 102 9.29 -2.08 -7.16
N PHE A 103 8.22 -2.20 -6.39
CA PHE A 103 8.04 -3.27 -5.43
C PHE A 103 7.80 -4.65 -6.08
N ASP A 104 7.55 -4.69 -7.38
CA ASP A 104 7.34 -5.93 -8.13
C ASP A 104 8.57 -6.30 -8.98
N GLN A 105 9.65 -5.51 -8.90
CA GLN A 105 10.92 -5.79 -9.57
C GLN A 105 11.83 -6.71 -8.73
N PRO A 106 12.79 -7.39 -9.36
CA PRO A 106 13.79 -8.19 -8.64
C PRO A 106 14.65 -7.32 -7.71
N ASP A 107 15.13 -7.93 -6.64
CA ASP A 107 16.05 -7.30 -5.70
C ASP A 107 17.32 -6.77 -6.42
N GLY A 108 17.82 -5.61 -5.99
CA GLY A 108 18.95 -4.92 -6.62
C GLY A 108 18.60 -4.03 -7.80
N THR A 109 17.32 -3.93 -8.19
CA THR A 109 16.87 -2.98 -9.22
C THR A 109 16.93 -1.55 -8.66
N THR A 110 17.63 -0.64 -9.36
CA THR A 110 17.63 0.80 -9.08
C THR A 110 16.92 1.52 -10.22
N LEU A 111 15.83 2.23 -9.90
CA LEU A 111 15.09 3.06 -10.85
C LEU A 111 14.76 4.37 -10.13
N GLY A 112 15.40 5.46 -10.53
CA GLY A 112 15.27 6.76 -9.85
C GLY A 112 16.01 6.81 -8.50
N VAL A 113 15.38 7.43 -7.49
CA VAL A 113 15.97 7.67 -6.16
C VAL A 113 15.78 6.49 -5.19
N LEU A 114 15.10 5.42 -5.60
CA LEU A 114 14.88 4.22 -4.78
C LEU A 114 15.58 2.99 -5.37
N ALA A 115 16.14 2.17 -4.48
CA ALA A 115 16.78 0.90 -4.78
C ALA A 115 16.10 -0.22 -3.99
N VAL A 116 15.82 -1.35 -4.64
CA VAL A 116 15.35 -2.56 -3.96
C VAL A 116 16.54 -3.21 -3.24
N HIS A 117 16.45 -3.42 -1.93
CA HIS A 117 17.58 -3.86 -1.12
C HIS A 117 17.98 -5.32 -1.44
N PRO A 118 19.26 -5.59 -1.74
CA PRO A 118 19.69 -6.90 -2.25
C PRO A 118 19.63 -8.04 -1.22
N ASN A 119 19.59 -7.73 0.09
CA ASN A 119 19.59 -8.73 1.16
C ASN A 119 18.25 -8.81 1.94
N LEU A 120 17.22 -8.08 1.50
CA LEU A 120 15.91 -8.04 2.14
C LEU A 120 14.83 -8.07 1.04
N PRO A 121 14.34 -9.25 0.66
CA PRO A 121 13.52 -9.42 -0.53
C PRO A 121 12.25 -8.57 -0.48
N GLY A 122 12.06 -7.73 -1.50
CA GLY A 122 10.87 -6.87 -1.62
C GLY A 122 10.87 -5.59 -0.77
N SER A 123 12.01 -5.25 -0.14
CA SER A 123 12.20 -3.99 0.58
C SER A 123 12.86 -2.93 -0.30
N VAL A 124 12.37 -1.69 -0.21
CA VAL A 124 12.83 -0.57 -1.05
C VAL A 124 13.38 0.54 -0.16
N VAL A 125 14.58 1.00 -0.47
CA VAL A 125 15.31 2.03 0.28
C VAL A 125 15.68 3.16 -0.67
N ARG A 126 15.50 4.43 -0.27
CA ARG A 126 16.03 5.55 -1.07
C ARG A 126 17.56 5.47 -1.15
N SER A 127 18.09 5.40 -2.38
CA SER A 127 19.50 5.59 -2.67
C SER A 127 19.93 6.94 -2.10
N ARG A 128 20.91 6.94 -1.19
CA ARG A 128 21.51 8.16 -0.65
C ARG A 128 22.39 8.81 -1.72
N CYS A 129 21.79 9.38 -2.76
CA CYS A 129 22.51 10.29 -3.63
C CYS A 129 22.40 11.70 -3.02
N GLY A 130 23.43 12.10 -2.26
CA GLY A 130 23.62 13.47 -1.79
C GLY A 130 22.96 13.81 -0.45
N GLN A 131 23.66 13.54 0.65
CA GLN A 131 23.66 14.41 1.84
C GLN A 131 25.13 14.77 2.09
N PRO A 132 25.45 16.04 2.40
CA PRO A 132 26.84 16.51 2.58
C PRO A 132 27.58 15.79 3.71
#